data_AF-A0A845TJV8-F1
#
_entry.id   AF-A0A845TJV8-F1
#
_cell.length_a   1.000
_cell.length_b   1.000
_cell.length_c   1.000
_cell.angle_alpha   90.00
_cell.angle_beta   90.00
_cell.angle_gamma   90.00
#
_symmetry.space_group_name_H-M   'P 1'
#
loop_
_entity.id
_entity.type
_entity.pdbx_description
1 polymer ?
#
loop_
_entity_poly.entity_id
_entity_poly.type
_entity_poly.pdbx_seq_one_letter_code
_entity_poly.pdbx_strand_id
1 'polypeptide(L)'
;MPSPTSRNRDASASSSQLGAYALKTLCSAVLATTLISSAGAAGLGRLTVLSALGQPLSAEIELTSVNKEEAGTLVAKLASAEAFRQASIELNP
;
A
#
# COMPACT_ATOMS: atom_id res chain seq x y z
N MET A 1 -21.26 -0.44 -74.67
CA MET A 1 -21.22 -1.65 -73.80
C MET A 1 -19.76 -1.98 -73.59
N PRO A 2 -19.22 -2.16 -72.36
CA PRO A 2 -19.88 -2.63 -71.13
C PRO A 2 -19.61 -1.79 -69.84
N SER A 3 -20.52 -1.91 -68.88
CA SER A 3 -20.32 -1.80 -67.41
C SER A 3 -19.89 -3.19 -66.86
N PRO A 4 -19.38 -3.43 -65.62
CA PRO A 4 -19.69 -2.74 -64.35
C PRO A 4 -18.54 -2.67 -63.31
N THR A 5 -18.92 -2.27 -62.09
CA THR A 5 -18.55 -2.85 -60.77
C THR A 5 -17.49 -2.19 -59.87
N SER A 6 -18.02 -1.77 -58.72
CA SER A 6 -17.52 -1.96 -57.35
C SER A 6 -16.22 -1.29 -56.92
N ARG A 7 -16.37 -0.25 -56.10
CA ARG A 7 -15.38 0.09 -55.08
C ARG A 7 -16.09 0.52 -53.79
N ASN A 8 -16.79 -0.44 -53.19
CA ASN A 8 -17.23 -0.34 -51.80
C ASN A 8 -16.18 -1.04 -50.94
N ARG A 9 -15.20 -0.29 -50.39
CA ARG A 9 -14.12 -0.87 -49.57
C ARG A 9 -13.55 0.07 -48.50
N ASP A 10 -14.36 0.96 -47.93
CA ASP A 10 -13.85 1.93 -46.94
C ASP A 10 -14.49 1.80 -45.54
N ALA A 11 -15.40 0.84 -45.31
CA ALA A 11 -16.15 0.73 -44.04
C ALA A 11 -15.57 -0.27 -43.00
N SER A 12 -14.28 -0.61 -43.04
CA SER A 12 -13.72 -1.67 -42.17
C SER A 12 -12.36 -1.35 -41.52
N ALA A 13 -12.06 -0.08 -41.24
CA ALA A 13 -10.79 0.29 -40.58
C ALA A 13 -10.92 0.86 -39.16
N SER A 14 -12.14 1.07 -38.65
CA SER A 14 -12.36 1.86 -37.41
C SER A 14 -12.67 1.06 -36.14
N SER A 15 -12.87 -0.25 -36.21
CA SER A 15 -13.27 -1.08 -35.04
C SER A 15 -12.09 -1.62 -34.24
N SER A 16 -10.88 -1.73 -34.82
CA SER A 16 -9.69 -2.29 -34.17
C SER A 16 -8.94 -1.30 -33.26
N GLN A 17 -9.15 0.01 -33.44
CA GLN A 17 -8.49 1.06 -32.67
C GLN A 17 -8.98 1.10 -31.21
N LEU A 18 -10.27 0.88 -30.98
CA LEU A 18 -10.89 1.00 -29.64
C LEU A 18 -10.42 -0.07 -28.65
N GLY A 19 -10.18 -1.31 -29.10
CA GLY A 19 -9.65 -2.39 -28.27
C GLY A 19 -8.16 -2.21 -27.92
N ALA A 20 -7.38 -1.62 -28.84
CA ALA A 20 -5.95 -1.42 -28.65
C ALA A 20 -5.63 -0.31 -27.63
N TYR A 21 -6.46 0.74 -27.55
CA TYR A 21 -6.31 1.79 -26.53
C TYR A 21 -6.72 1.31 -25.13
N ALA A 22 -7.80 0.52 -25.02
CA ALA A 22 -8.23 -0.07 -23.74
C ALA A 22 -7.18 -1.04 -23.16
N LEU A 23 -6.49 -1.81 -24.01
CA LEU A 23 -5.40 -2.68 -23.55
C LEU A 23 -4.18 -1.86 -23.07
N LYS A 24 -3.83 -0.77 -23.77
CA LYS A 24 -2.71 0.11 -23.40
C LYS A 24 -2.96 0.87 -22.10
N THR A 25 -4.19 1.33 -21.83
CA THR A 25 -4.54 2.01 -20.56
C THR A 25 -4.55 1.06 -19.38
N LEU A 26 -4.96 -0.20 -19.58
CA LEU A 26 -4.87 -1.24 -18.55
C LEU A 26 -3.41 -1.56 -18.20
N CYS A 27 -2.52 -1.71 -19.20
CA CYS A 27 -1.10 -1.93 -18.96
C CYS A 27 -0.43 -0.77 -18.21
N SER A 28 -0.77 0.49 -18.52
CA SER A 28 -0.18 1.64 -17.81
C SER A 28 -0.65 1.75 -16.36
N ALA A 29 -1.90 1.39 -16.07
CA ALA A 29 -2.45 1.42 -14.71
C ALA A 29 -1.80 0.35 -13.80
N VAL A 30 -1.51 -0.84 -14.34
CA VAL A 30 -0.82 -1.91 -13.60
C VAL A 30 0.65 -1.55 -13.33
N LEU A 31 1.34 -0.88 -14.25
CA LEU A 31 2.72 -0.46 -14.02
C LEU A 31 2.82 0.62 -12.94
N ALA A 32 1.86 1.55 -12.88
CA ALA A 32 1.87 2.66 -11.91
C ALA A 32 1.73 2.21 -10.45
N THR A 33 0.99 1.14 -10.17
CA THR A 33 0.81 0.62 -8.80
C THR A 33 1.98 -0.23 -8.30
N THR A 34 2.76 -0.84 -9.19
CA THR A 34 3.90 -1.70 -8.79
C THR A 34 5.14 -0.92 -8.30
N LEU A 35 5.26 0.37 -8.66
CA LEU A 35 6.42 1.19 -8.31
C LEU A 35 6.36 1.76 -6.88
N ILE A 36 5.21 1.64 -6.19
CA ILE A 36 4.98 2.14 -4.84
C ILE A 36 4.77 0.94 -3.92
N SER A 37 5.82 0.15 -3.69
CA SER A 37 5.76 -0.97 -2.74
C SER A 37 6.93 -0.91 -1.75
N SER A 38 7.10 0.24 -1.10
CA SER A 38 7.90 0.37 0.11
C SER A 38 6.99 0.69 1.30
N ALA A 39 6.23 -0.31 1.73
CA ALA A 39 5.54 -0.24 3.02
C ALA A 39 6.57 -0.50 4.12
N GLY A 40 7.05 0.56 4.78
CA GLY A 40 7.89 0.43 5.95
C GLY A 40 7.09 -0.14 7.11
N ALA A 41 7.46 -1.35 7.57
CA ALA A 41 6.85 -2.01 8.71
C ALA A 41 7.95 -2.46 9.66
N ALA A 42 7.95 -1.92 10.87
CA ALA A 42 8.81 -2.43 11.94
C ALA A 42 8.19 -3.71 12.50
N GLY A 43 8.93 -4.81 12.44
CA GLY A 43 8.55 -6.05 13.12
C GLY A 43 8.70 -5.88 14.63
N LEU A 44 7.60 -6.00 15.37
CA LEU A 44 7.60 -6.04 16.83
C LEU A 44 7.46 -7.50 17.29
N GLY A 45 8.32 -7.90 18.22
CA GLY A 45 8.37 -9.23 18.81
C GLY A 45 7.62 -9.29 20.14
N ARG A 46 8.21 -10.02 21.10
CA ARG A 46 7.60 -10.24 22.42
C ARG A 46 7.63 -8.96 23.25
N LEU A 47 6.52 -8.69 23.95
CA LEU A 47 6.46 -7.72 25.05
C LEU A 47 6.74 -8.44 26.37
N THR A 48 7.72 -7.95 27.13
CA THR A 48 8.06 -8.45 28.46
C THR A 48 7.88 -7.34 29.49
N VAL A 49 7.08 -7.60 30.53
CA VAL A 49 6.90 -6.66 31.65
C VAL A 49 7.94 -6.97 32.71
N LEU A 50 8.68 -5.96 33.12
CA LEU A 50 9.74 -6.06 34.12
C LEU A 50 9.30 -5.56 35.51
N SER A 51 8.17 -4.85 35.57
CA SER A 51 7.65 -4.26 36.81
C SER A 51 6.84 -5.25 37.64
N ALA A 52 7.04 -5.21 38.97
CA ALA A 52 6.17 -5.82 39.96
C ALA A 52 4.99 -4.90 40.36
N LEU A 53 4.10 -5.38 41.21
CA LEU A 53 2.94 -4.59 41.66
C LEU A 53 3.37 -3.34 42.45
N GLY A 54 2.80 -2.20 42.10
CA GLY A 54 3.00 -0.92 42.80
C GLY A 54 4.19 -0.08 42.33
N GLN A 55 4.99 -0.55 41.37
CA GLN A 55 6.05 0.26 40.76
C GLN A 55 5.62 0.77 39.37
N PRO A 56 6.23 1.86 38.85
CA PRO A 56 5.97 2.34 37.50
C PRO A 56 6.16 1.25 36.45
N LEU A 57 5.34 1.23 35.41
CA LEU A 57 5.41 0.24 34.33
C LEU A 57 6.73 0.40 33.55
N SER A 58 7.51 -0.68 33.51
CA SER A 58 8.68 -0.87 32.68
C SER A 58 8.46 -2.14 31.89
N ALA A 59 8.49 -2.00 30.56
CA ALA A 59 8.30 -3.10 29.64
C ALA A 59 9.26 -2.95 28.46
N GLU A 60 9.72 -4.09 27.96
CA GLU A 60 10.59 -4.18 26.80
C GLU A 60 9.84 -4.84 25.65
N ILE A 61 10.05 -4.33 24.44
CA ILE A 61 9.50 -4.89 23.21
C ILE A 61 10.67 -5.19 22.28
N GLU A 62 10.78 -6.44 21.87
CA GLU A 62 11.82 -6.86 20.93
C GLU A 62 11.54 -6.32 19.51
N LEU A 63 12.57 -5.93 18.78
CA LEU A 63 12.48 -5.50 17.38
C LEU A 63 13.00 -6.63 16.48
N THR A 64 12.11 -7.26 15.71
CA THR A 64 12.42 -8.49 14.95
C THR A 64 12.73 -8.22 13.48
N SER A 65 12.16 -7.17 12.90
CA SER A 65 12.35 -6.82 11.48
C SER A 65 12.51 -5.32 11.35
N VAL A 66 13.70 -4.84 11.68
CA VAL A 66 14.12 -3.43 11.56
C VAL A 66 15.52 -3.41 10.96
N ASN A 67 15.73 -2.58 9.94
CA ASN A 67 17.05 -2.45 9.34
C ASN A 67 17.97 -1.53 10.17
N LYS A 68 19.29 -1.67 10.03
CA LYS A 68 20.27 -0.95 10.86
C LYS A 68 20.19 0.57 10.70
N GLU A 69 19.88 1.04 9.49
CA GLU A 69 19.64 2.45 9.20
C GLU A 69 18.36 3.00 9.86
N GLU A 70 17.32 2.16 9.99
CA GLU A 70 16.03 2.56 10.57
C GLU A 70 16.08 2.60 12.10
N ALA A 71 16.85 1.70 12.72
CA ALA A 71 16.96 1.57 14.17
C ALA A 71 17.34 2.89 14.87
N GLY A 72 18.20 3.71 14.26
CA GLY A 72 18.60 5.02 14.81
C GLY A 72 17.55 6.12 14.66
N THR A 73 16.53 5.92 13.81
CA THR A 73 15.48 6.90 13.53
C THR A 73 14.13 6.54 14.15
N LEU A 74 13.97 5.32 14.66
CA LEU A 74 12.76 4.87 15.34
C LEU A 74 12.57 5.61 16.66
N VAL A 75 11.36 6.14 16.88
CA VAL A 75 11.00 6.81 18.13
C VAL A 75 9.76 6.16 18.71
N ALA A 76 9.89 5.59 19.91
CA ALA A 76 8.75 5.10 20.68
C ALA A 76 7.97 6.29 21.25
N LYS A 77 6.65 6.32 21.01
CA LYS A 77 5.74 7.37 21.49
C LYS A 77 4.40 6.75 21.87
N LEU A 78 3.73 7.36 22.84
CA LEU A 78 2.32 7.07 23.08
C LEU A 78 1.51 7.46 21.83
N ALA A 79 0.51 6.65 21.50
CA ALA A 79 -0.40 6.95 20.40
C ALA A 79 -1.22 8.21 20.70
N SER A 80 -1.81 8.80 19.65
CA SER A 80 -2.73 9.93 19.84
C SER A 80 -4.00 9.48 20.57
N ALA A 81 -4.65 10.39 21.30
CA ALA A 81 -5.90 10.08 22.01
C ALA A 81 -7.00 9.52 21.09
N GLU A 82 -7.00 9.88 19.81
CA GLU A 82 -7.92 9.32 18.82
C GLU A 82 -7.70 7.81 18.62
N ALA A 83 -6.44 7.36 18.54
CA ALA A 83 -6.12 5.95 18.38
C ALA A 83 -6.58 5.11 19.58
N PHE A 84 -6.46 5.65 20.81
CA PHE A 84 -7.00 5.01 22.01
C PHE A 84 -8.53 4.88 21.94
N ARG A 85 -9.22 5.93 21.50
CA ARG A 85 -10.68 5.90 21.28
C ARG A 85 -11.09 4.88 20.21
N GLN A 86 -10.35 4.80 19.10
CA GLN A 86 -10.58 3.80 18.03
C GLN A 86 -10.39 2.37 18.55
N ALA A 87 -9.43 2.16 19.43
CA ALA A 87 -9.20 0.87 20.09
C ALA A 87 -10.17 0.59 21.25
N SER A 88 -11.08 1.52 21.59
CA SER A 88 -11.94 1.44 22.78
C SER A 88 -11.16 1.27 24.09
N ILE A 89 -10.00 1.90 24.18
CA ILE A 89 -9.13 1.91 25.37
C ILE A 89 -9.20 3.30 26.01
N GLU A 90 -9.33 3.35 27.33
CA GLU A 90 -9.23 4.58 28.10
C GLU A 90 -7.78 5.07 28.18
N LEU A 91 -7.56 6.34 27.84
CA LEU A 91 -6.24 6.97 27.95
C LEU A 91 -6.04 7.49 29.38
N ASN A 92 -5.28 6.74 30.20
CA ASN A 92 -4.86 7.17 31.53
C ASN A 92 -3.34 7.46 31.53
N PRO A 93 -2.92 8.72 31.36
CA PRO A 93 -1.51 9.10 31.28
C PRO A 93 -0.74 8.86 32.58
#